data_AF-A0A355T504-F1
#
_entry.id   AF-A0A355T504-F1
#
_cell.length_a   1.000
_cell.length_b   1.000
_cell.length_c   1.000
_cell.angle_alpha   90.00
_cell.angle_beta   90.00
_cell.angle_gamma   90.00
#
_symmetry.space_group_name_H-M   'P 1'
#
loop_
_entity.id
_entity.type
_entity.pdbx_description
1 polymer ?
#
loop_
_entity_poly.entity_id
_entity_poly.type
_entity_poly.pdbx_seq_one_letter_code
_entity_poly.pdbx_strand_id
1 'polypeptide(L)'
;MGRLVGIGGVMIVVAVVGLFLGFGAYFVEDTEGALAEKMAAASDEANAIVIDPACLWPLLDAAFSPDAPPAPSQVNLQNCAPADAEIVLDGDWNRVSLQRGEPGEADFERRFSGVRFAHLSDDGRLALEAYDNWGGSGVFSSLVAGRLAADGAALRDIKVHAFGDRCNGGLAGAAMNAGGRLTASANMTPWDIMIEPFADLPFEAQWEAGKARFGAAFGQASSCAICCSAVTREYGQDDQGGLVAVGLRHDPGAAPSSEDALTVCLEDAVRQAAGADALVEAAERATLGPLIDACAKAVPN
;
A
#
# COMPACT_ATOMS: atom_id res chain seq x y z
N MET A 1 -52.54 -54.65 -28.33
CA MET A 1 -53.20 -53.81 -27.29
C MET A 1 -52.07 -53.24 -26.45
N GLY A 2 -51.76 -51.95 -26.34
CA GLY A 2 -52.46 -50.72 -26.66
C GLY A 2 -52.18 -49.72 -25.53
N ARG A 3 -51.30 -48.74 -25.81
CA ARG A 3 -51.02 -47.46 -25.11
C ARG A 3 -50.24 -47.49 -23.78
N LEU A 4 -49.11 -46.79 -23.59
CA LEU A 4 -48.74 -45.34 -23.67
C LEU A 4 -49.18 -44.49 -22.45
N VAL A 5 -48.19 -44.17 -21.60
CA VAL A 5 -47.96 -42.91 -20.83
C VAL A 5 -46.44 -42.95 -20.51
N GLY A 6 -45.51 -42.05 -20.88
CA GLY A 6 -45.56 -40.65 -21.31
C GLY A 6 -45.35 -39.72 -20.11
N ILE A 7 -44.12 -39.42 -19.65
CA ILE A 7 -43.35 -38.16 -19.80
C ILE A 7 -42.73 -37.92 -18.40
N GLY A 8 -41.49 -37.49 -18.16
CA GLY A 8 -40.42 -37.00 -19.01
C GLY A 8 -39.22 -36.54 -18.14
N GLY A 9 -38.04 -36.45 -18.78
CA GLY A 9 -36.87 -35.61 -18.44
C GLY A 9 -36.19 -35.84 -17.07
N VAL A 10 -34.87 -35.84 -16.91
CA VAL A 10 -33.81 -35.10 -17.63
C VAL A 10 -32.45 -35.78 -17.35
N MET A 11 -31.69 -35.97 -18.43
CA MET A 11 -30.22 -35.90 -18.61
C MET A 11 -29.26 -36.23 -17.45
N ILE A 12 -28.57 -37.36 -17.64
CA ILE A 12 -27.12 -37.60 -17.55
C ILE A 12 -26.26 -36.39 -17.13
N VAL A 13 -25.54 -36.53 -16.01
CA VAL A 13 -24.22 -35.92 -15.81
C VAL A 13 -23.27 -37.01 -15.32
N VAL A 14 -22.38 -37.43 -16.22
CA VAL A 14 -21.24 -38.31 -15.95
C VAL A 14 -20.00 -37.43 -15.90
N ALA A 15 -19.18 -37.68 -14.86
CA ALA A 15 -17.76 -37.37 -14.75
C ALA A 15 -17.32 -35.90 -14.64
N VAL A 16 -17.05 -35.45 -13.40
CA VAL A 16 -15.83 -34.69 -13.06
C VAL A 16 -15.38 -35.07 -11.64
N VAL A 17 -14.74 -36.23 -11.50
CA VAL A 17 -13.82 -36.53 -10.40
C VAL A 17 -12.44 -36.48 -11.02
N GLY A 18 -11.83 -35.29 -11.03
CA GLY A 18 -10.53 -35.06 -11.67
C GLY A 18 -10.28 -33.62 -12.10
N LEU A 19 -10.57 -32.63 -11.25
CA LEU A 19 -10.06 -31.25 -11.42
C LEU A 19 -10.29 -30.42 -10.13
N PHE A 20 -9.57 -30.74 -9.05
CA PHE A 20 -9.57 -29.94 -7.81
C PHE A 20 -8.15 -29.65 -7.30
N LEU A 21 -7.20 -29.44 -8.23
CA LEU A 21 -5.83 -28.97 -7.92
C LEU A 21 -5.38 -27.90 -8.92
N GLY A 22 -6.21 -26.87 -9.12
CA GLY A 22 -5.80 -25.72 -9.92
C GLY A 22 -6.96 -24.79 -10.27
N PHE A 23 -7.41 -23.99 -9.30
CA PHE A 23 -8.17 -22.75 -9.51
C PHE A 23 -8.13 -21.98 -8.18
N GLY A 24 -6.94 -21.46 -7.86
CA GLY A 24 -6.68 -20.54 -6.75
C GLY A 24 -6.27 -19.18 -7.31
N ALA A 25 -7.15 -18.60 -8.12
CA ALA A 25 -7.13 -17.24 -8.64
C ALA A 25 -8.48 -17.05 -9.34
N TYR A 26 -9.09 -15.87 -9.23
CA TYR A 26 -10.47 -15.54 -9.62
C TYR A 26 -11.52 -15.92 -8.58
N PHE A 27 -11.82 -14.97 -7.69
CA PHE A 27 -13.17 -14.45 -7.42
C PHE A 27 -13.02 -13.33 -6.36
N VAL A 28 -12.56 -12.16 -6.81
CA VAL A 28 -12.77 -10.87 -6.14
C VAL A 28 -13.53 -10.00 -7.15
N GLU A 29 -14.78 -10.39 -7.43
CA GLU A 29 -15.70 -9.63 -8.28
C GLU A 29 -16.99 -9.53 -7.48
N ASP A 30 -17.16 -8.49 -6.66
CA ASP A 30 -18.47 -7.79 -6.52
C ASP A 30 -18.45 -6.54 -5.62
N THR A 31 -17.31 -6.13 -5.06
CA THR A 31 -17.17 -4.80 -4.41
C THR A 31 -16.55 -3.76 -5.33
N GLU A 32 -15.98 -4.17 -6.47
CA GLU A 32 -15.37 -3.27 -7.46
C GLU A 32 -16.41 -2.45 -8.21
N GLY A 33 -17.66 -2.89 -8.39
CA GLY A 33 -18.62 -2.23 -9.29
C GLY A 33 -18.90 -0.76 -8.99
N ALA A 34 -19.03 -0.36 -7.72
CA ALA A 34 -19.32 1.02 -7.35
C ALA A 34 -18.06 1.91 -7.20
N LEU A 35 -16.89 1.31 -7.00
CA LEU A 35 -15.61 2.02 -6.89
C LEU A 35 -14.95 2.15 -8.29
N ALA A 36 -14.98 1.08 -9.08
CA ALA A 36 -14.48 0.99 -10.44
C ALA A 36 -15.24 1.92 -11.40
N GLU A 37 -16.55 2.14 -11.20
CA GLU A 37 -17.31 3.06 -12.06
C GLU A 37 -16.87 4.53 -11.87
N LYS A 38 -16.36 4.90 -10.69
CA LYS A 38 -15.73 6.22 -10.46
C LYS A 38 -14.26 6.28 -10.87
N MET A 39 -13.52 5.17 -10.80
CA MET A 39 -12.13 5.09 -11.28
C MET A 39 -12.05 5.04 -12.82
N ALA A 40 -13.02 4.43 -13.50
CA ALA A 40 -13.04 4.27 -14.95
C ALA A 40 -13.16 5.62 -15.69
N ALA A 41 -13.90 6.60 -15.15
CA ALA A 41 -13.98 7.92 -15.76
C ALA A 41 -12.68 8.74 -15.63
N ALA A 42 -11.89 8.52 -14.56
CA ALA A 42 -10.57 9.12 -14.40
C ALA A 42 -9.51 8.43 -15.30
N SER A 43 -9.72 7.14 -15.62
CA SER A 43 -8.83 6.33 -16.44
C SER A 43 -8.66 6.87 -17.87
N ASP A 44 -9.73 7.25 -18.57
CA ASP A 44 -9.63 7.60 -20.00
C ASP A 44 -8.86 8.91 -20.29
N GLU A 45 -8.91 9.93 -19.42
CA GLU A 45 -8.09 11.15 -19.54
C GLU A 45 -6.69 10.99 -18.92
N ALA A 46 -6.54 10.22 -17.83
CA ALA A 46 -5.22 9.91 -17.26
C ALA A 46 -4.37 9.03 -18.20
N ASN A 47 -5.00 8.15 -18.98
CA ASN A 47 -4.35 7.34 -20.03
C ASN A 47 -3.67 8.19 -21.13
N ALA A 48 -3.96 9.49 -21.22
CA ALA A 48 -3.28 10.39 -22.17
C ALA A 48 -1.92 10.91 -21.67
N ILE A 49 -1.66 10.87 -20.35
CA ILE A 49 -0.42 11.37 -19.76
C ILE A 49 0.48 10.17 -19.44
N VAL A 50 1.38 9.85 -20.37
CA VAL A 50 2.42 8.83 -20.09
C VAL A 50 3.52 9.48 -19.25
N ILE A 51 3.60 9.09 -17.97
CA ILE A 51 4.69 9.47 -17.08
C ILE A 51 5.78 8.41 -17.15
N ASP A 52 6.99 8.88 -17.42
CA ASP A 52 8.21 8.09 -17.30
C ASP A 52 8.68 8.09 -15.84
N PRO A 53 8.63 6.94 -15.12
CA PRO A 53 9.06 6.84 -13.73
C PRO A 53 10.47 7.37 -13.48
N ALA A 54 11.37 7.28 -14.46
CA ALA A 54 12.75 7.74 -14.31
C ALA A 54 12.85 9.24 -14.09
N CYS A 55 11.86 10.01 -14.52
CA CYS A 55 11.82 11.44 -14.29
C CYS A 55 11.66 11.81 -12.80
N LEU A 56 11.14 10.89 -11.99
CA LEU A 56 10.92 11.12 -10.56
C LEU A 56 12.16 10.84 -9.72
N TRP A 57 13.22 10.25 -10.29
CA TRP A 57 14.41 9.84 -9.52
C TRP A 57 15.02 10.95 -8.67
N PRO A 58 15.19 12.20 -9.16
CA PRO A 58 15.76 13.27 -8.32
C PRO A 58 14.90 13.62 -7.10
N LEU A 59 13.57 13.46 -7.23
CA LEU A 59 12.63 13.68 -6.12
C LEU A 59 12.73 12.56 -5.10
N LEU A 60 12.83 11.31 -5.57
CA LEU A 60 12.93 10.13 -4.72
C LEU A 60 14.30 10.07 -4.01
N ASP A 61 15.38 10.38 -4.72
CA ASP A 61 16.72 10.46 -4.14
C ASP A 61 16.78 11.46 -2.99
N ALA A 62 16.22 12.66 -3.19
CA ALA A 62 16.15 13.69 -2.16
C ALA A 62 15.26 13.30 -0.97
N ALA A 63 14.30 12.40 -1.16
CA ALA A 63 13.40 11.94 -0.11
C ALA A 63 14.01 10.83 0.76
N PHE A 64 14.86 9.97 0.18
CA PHE A 64 15.43 8.80 0.86
C PHE A 64 16.91 8.94 1.24
N SER A 65 17.64 9.86 0.62
CA SER A 65 19.06 10.05 0.86
C SER A 65 19.36 11.37 1.57
N PRO A 66 20.02 11.34 2.74
CA PRO A 66 20.45 12.58 3.41
C PRO A 66 21.54 13.33 2.62
N ASP A 67 22.26 12.63 1.74
CA ASP A 67 23.36 13.18 0.95
C ASP A 67 22.93 13.57 -0.48
N ALA A 68 21.66 13.35 -0.86
CA ALA A 68 21.18 13.72 -2.18
C ALA A 68 21.09 15.25 -2.35
N PRO A 69 21.23 15.76 -3.59
CA PRO A 69 20.89 17.13 -3.90
C PRO A 69 19.46 17.48 -3.49
N PRO A 70 19.15 18.76 -3.19
CA PRO A 70 17.78 19.18 -2.92
C PRO A 70 16.83 18.80 -4.05
N ALA A 71 15.61 18.38 -3.69
CA ALA A 71 14.57 18.05 -4.65
C ALA A 71 14.32 19.24 -5.60
N PRO A 72 14.25 19.01 -6.92
CA PRO A 72 13.92 20.06 -7.87
C PRO A 72 12.49 20.58 -7.63
N SER A 73 12.27 21.88 -7.86
CA SER A 73 10.94 22.50 -7.75
C SER A 73 10.00 22.13 -8.91
N GLN A 74 10.57 21.62 -10.01
CA GLN A 74 9.85 21.14 -11.19
C GLN A 74 10.59 19.94 -11.80
N VAL A 75 9.84 18.95 -12.27
CA VAL A 75 10.36 17.83 -13.07
C VAL A 75 9.62 17.72 -14.39
N ASN A 76 10.34 17.39 -15.46
CA ASN A 76 9.68 16.91 -16.69
C ASN A 76 9.09 15.52 -16.43
N LEU A 77 8.11 15.09 -17.21
CA LEU A 77 7.44 13.79 -17.01
C LEU A 77 7.73 12.76 -18.10
N GLN A 78 8.55 13.10 -19.09
CA GLN A 78 8.77 12.27 -20.27
C GLN A 78 10.25 12.18 -20.64
N ASN A 79 10.63 11.05 -21.24
CA ASN A 79 11.93 10.80 -21.87
C ASN A 79 13.12 10.95 -20.91
N CYS A 80 12.99 10.46 -19.67
CA CYS A 80 14.07 10.46 -18.68
C CYS A 80 14.72 9.08 -18.53
N ALA A 81 14.05 8.01 -18.96
CA ALA A 81 14.57 6.66 -18.90
C ALA A 81 15.85 6.52 -19.75
N PRO A 82 16.87 5.81 -19.26
CA PRO A 82 18.03 5.43 -20.05
C PRO A 82 17.64 4.68 -21.32
N ALA A 83 18.44 4.82 -22.38
CA ALA A 83 18.13 4.26 -23.70
C ALA A 83 18.06 2.71 -23.74
N ASP A 84 18.68 2.05 -22.77
CA ASP A 84 18.71 0.59 -22.60
C ASP A 84 17.65 0.05 -21.63
N ALA A 85 16.84 0.94 -21.03
CA ALA A 85 15.80 0.55 -20.10
C ALA A 85 14.60 -0.13 -20.80
N GLU A 86 14.00 -1.09 -20.12
CA GLU A 86 12.73 -1.69 -20.53
C GLU A 86 11.57 -0.91 -19.92
N ILE A 87 10.68 -0.41 -20.78
CA ILE A 87 9.48 0.32 -20.38
C ILE A 87 8.27 -0.60 -20.54
N VAL A 88 7.53 -0.81 -19.46
CA VAL A 88 6.28 -1.58 -19.44
C VAL A 88 5.15 -0.66 -19.04
N LEU A 89 4.08 -0.67 -19.85
CA LEU A 89 2.83 0.02 -19.60
C LEU A 89 1.75 -1.03 -19.37
N ASP A 90 1.13 -1.04 -18.19
CA ASP A 90 0.12 -2.02 -17.79
C ASP A 90 -1.05 -1.31 -17.08
N GLY A 91 -2.08 -0.93 -17.84
CA GLY A 91 -3.22 -0.18 -17.31
C GLY A 91 -2.79 1.17 -16.70
N ASP A 92 -3.01 1.32 -15.39
CA ASP A 92 -2.66 2.52 -14.62
C ASP A 92 -1.19 2.54 -14.13
N TRP A 93 -0.41 1.52 -14.48
CA TRP A 93 0.94 1.28 -14.00
C TRP A 93 1.97 1.44 -15.10
N ASN A 94 2.88 2.40 -14.93
CA ASN A 94 4.04 2.58 -15.80
C ASN A 94 5.31 2.18 -15.06
N ARG A 95 6.14 1.34 -15.67
CA ARG A 95 7.37 0.82 -15.06
C ARG A 95 8.56 0.95 -15.99
N VAL A 96 9.69 1.36 -15.41
CA VAL A 96 11.02 1.33 -16.01
C VAL A 96 11.85 0.26 -15.30
N SER A 97 12.46 -0.65 -16.05
CA SER A 97 13.40 -1.64 -15.53
C SER A 97 14.77 -1.46 -16.18
N LEU A 98 15.81 -1.36 -15.35
CA LEU A 98 17.19 -1.07 -15.75
C LEU A 98 18.06 -2.32 -15.88
N GLN A 99 17.62 -3.48 -15.39
CA GLN A 99 18.37 -4.74 -15.51
C GLN A 99 17.58 -5.82 -16.25
N ARG A 100 18.21 -6.40 -17.27
CA ARG A 100 17.89 -7.74 -17.79
C ARG A 100 18.83 -8.76 -17.15
N GLY A 101 18.40 -9.48 -16.13
CA GLY A 101 19.20 -10.56 -15.54
C GLY A 101 18.66 -11.11 -14.23
N GLU A 102 19.02 -12.36 -13.93
CA GLU A 102 18.70 -12.99 -12.64
C GLU A 102 19.40 -12.30 -11.46
N PRO A 103 18.88 -12.42 -10.23
CA PRO A 103 19.45 -11.79 -9.04
C PRO A 103 20.84 -12.39 -8.76
N GLY A 104 21.89 -11.78 -9.30
CA GLY A 104 23.27 -12.26 -9.15
C GLY A 104 24.25 -11.11 -8.96
N GLU A 105 24.86 -11.07 -7.78
CA GLU A 105 26.14 -10.41 -7.43
C GLU A 105 26.36 -8.91 -7.71
N ALA A 106 25.32 -8.09 -7.94
CA ALA A 106 25.47 -6.64 -8.02
C ALA A 106 24.87 -5.90 -6.81
N ASP A 107 25.80 -5.48 -5.96
CA ASP A 107 25.75 -4.39 -5.00
C ASP A 107 25.15 -3.08 -5.60
N PHE A 108 24.24 -2.46 -4.84
CA PHE A 108 23.87 -1.02 -4.83
C PHE A 108 23.21 -0.28 -6.01
N GLU A 109 22.98 -0.83 -7.20
CA GLU A 109 22.33 -0.07 -8.30
C GLU A 109 20.80 -0.20 -8.34
N ARG A 110 20.11 0.90 -8.66
CA ARG A 110 18.65 0.95 -8.92
C ARG A 110 18.31 -0.01 -10.07
N ARG A 111 17.30 -0.86 -9.91
CA ARG A 111 16.92 -1.90 -10.90
C ARG A 111 15.54 -1.68 -11.51
N PHE A 112 14.63 -1.06 -10.78
CA PHE A 112 13.32 -0.69 -11.27
C PHE A 112 12.78 0.54 -10.55
N SER A 113 11.94 1.25 -11.29
CA SER A 113 11.03 2.26 -10.76
C SER A 113 9.68 2.11 -11.45
N GLY A 114 8.61 2.28 -10.69
CA GLY A 114 7.26 2.27 -11.21
C GLY A 114 6.46 3.44 -10.66
N VAL A 115 5.43 3.82 -11.39
CA VAL A 115 4.47 4.83 -10.97
C VAL A 115 3.05 4.38 -11.29
N ARG A 116 2.16 4.59 -10.33
CA ARG A 116 0.70 4.47 -10.49
C ARG A 116 0.05 5.83 -10.36
N PHE A 117 -0.99 6.06 -11.16
CA PHE A 117 -1.86 7.21 -10.94
C PHE A 117 -2.79 6.98 -9.76
N ALA A 118 -2.67 7.80 -8.71
CA ALA A 118 -3.65 7.82 -7.63
C ALA A 118 -4.81 8.78 -7.95
N HIS A 119 -4.50 9.96 -8.51
CA HIS A 119 -5.51 10.95 -8.82
C HIS A 119 -5.03 12.01 -9.82
N LEU A 120 -5.94 12.46 -10.69
CA LEU A 120 -5.82 13.67 -11.49
C LEU A 120 -7.11 14.49 -11.36
N SER A 121 -6.99 15.77 -11.01
CA SER A 121 -8.12 16.70 -10.96
C SER A 121 -8.19 17.59 -12.20
N ASP A 122 -9.39 18.14 -12.46
CA ASP A 122 -9.63 19.11 -13.56
C ASP A 122 -8.77 20.38 -13.45
N ASP A 123 -8.36 20.78 -12.23
CA ASP A 123 -7.46 21.92 -12.01
C ASP A 123 -5.96 21.55 -12.15
N GLY A 124 -5.68 20.34 -12.62
CA GLY A 124 -4.34 19.84 -12.91
C GLY A 124 -3.56 19.39 -11.68
N ARG A 125 -4.20 19.10 -10.54
CA ARG A 125 -3.51 18.47 -9.41
C ARG A 125 -3.34 16.99 -9.70
N LEU A 126 -2.16 16.49 -9.41
CA LEU A 126 -1.78 15.12 -9.67
C LEU A 126 -1.24 14.49 -8.39
N ALA A 127 -1.66 13.27 -8.11
CA ALA A 127 -1.07 12.41 -7.09
C ALA A 127 -0.64 11.08 -7.73
N LEU A 128 0.58 10.66 -7.42
CA LEU A 128 1.24 9.48 -7.97
C LEU A 128 1.77 8.61 -6.85
N GLU A 129 1.53 7.31 -6.94
CA GLU A 129 2.22 6.31 -6.12
C GLU A 129 3.50 5.92 -6.86
N ALA A 130 4.65 6.27 -6.32
CA ALA A 130 5.94 5.90 -6.88
C ALA A 130 6.52 4.73 -6.10
N TYR A 131 7.07 3.74 -6.80
CA TYR A 131 7.74 2.59 -6.19
C TYR A 131 9.13 2.48 -6.79
N ASP A 132 10.12 2.28 -5.95
CA ASP A 132 11.51 2.30 -6.35
C ASP A 132 12.34 1.32 -5.56
N ASN A 133 13.18 0.55 -6.25
CA ASN A 133 14.26 -0.17 -5.57
C ASN A 133 15.52 0.70 -5.66
N TRP A 134 15.72 1.52 -4.62
CA TRP A 134 16.82 2.47 -4.53
C TRP A 134 18.21 1.81 -4.29
N GLY A 135 18.33 0.50 -4.57
CA GLY A 135 19.47 -0.36 -4.22
C GLY A 135 19.13 -1.33 -3.08
N GLY A 136 19.78 -2.50 -3.08
CA GLY A 136 19.48 -3.58 -2.12
C GLY A 136 18.25 -4.42 -2.48
N SER A 137 17.70 -5.14 -1.50
CA SER A 137 16.55 -6.05 -1.69
C SER A 137 15.18 -5.40 -1.45
N GLY A 138 15.14 -4.16 -0.95
CA GLY A 138 13.92 -3.45 -0.61
C GLY A 138 13.27 -2.75 -1.80
N VAL A 139 11.93 -2.68 -1.79
CA VAL A 139 11.13 -1.84 -2.68
C VAL A 139 10.47 -0.79 -1.82
N PHE A 140 10.92 0.45 -1.95
CA PHE A 140 10.37 1.59 -1.23
C PHE A 140 9.27 2.23 -2.04
N SER A 141 8.40 2.94 -1.35
CA SER A 141 7.24 3.57 -1.95
C SER A 141 7.14 5.02 -1.49
N SER A 142 6.55 5.86 -2.32
CA SER A 142 6.36 7.28 -2.04
C SER A 142 5.05 7.76 -2.65
N LEU A 143 4.44 8.75 -2.01
CA LEU A 143 3.36 9.52 -2.62
C LEU A 143 3.93 10.84 -3.12
N VAL A 144 3.84 11.05 -4.43
CA VAL A 144 4.26 12.30 -5.09
C VAL A 144 3.01 13.07 -5.47
N ALA A 145 2.83 14.24 -4.86
CA ALA A 145 1.74 15.16 -5.18
C ALA A 145 2.29 16.43 -5.83
N GLY A 146 1.57 16.99 -6.80
CA GLY A 146 1.97 18.24 -7.43
C GLY A 146 0.90 18.79 -8.35
N ARG A 147 1.29 19.75 -9.19
CA ARG A 147 0.43 20.35 -10.20
C ARG A 147 1.06 20.19 -11.57
N LEU A 148 0.31 19.67 -12.52
CA LEU A 148 0.71 19.59 -13.92
C LEU A 148 0.87 20.99 -14.51
N ALA A 149 1.86 21.14 -15.38
CA ALA A 149 1.95 22.24 -16.30
C ALA A 149 0.78 22.18 -17.30
N ALA A 150 0.44 23.33 -17.90
CA ALA A 150 -0.73 23.42 -18.79
C ALA A 150 -0.60 22.55 -20.06
N ASP A 151 0.63 22.20 -20.44
CA ASP A 151 0.95 21.29 -21.54
C ASP A 151 1.05 19.82 -21.11
N GLY A 152 0.88 19.51 -19.82
CA GLY A 152 1.00 18.16 -19.26
C GLY A 152 2.44 17.62 -19.22
N ALA A 153 3.44 18.39 -19.64
CA ALA A 153 4.80 17.89 -19.84
C ALA A 153 5.66 17.89 -18.57
N ALA A 154 5.24 18.62 -17.54
CA ALA A 154 6.00 18.80 -16.31
C ALA A 154 5.09 18.83 -15.07
N LEU A 155 5.67 18.45 -13.93
CA LEU A 155 5.09 18.58 -12.60
C LEU A 155 5.80 19.69 -11.83
N ARG A 156 5.04 20.54 -11.15
CA ARG A 156 5.50 21.65 -10.29
C ARG A 156 4.81 21.62 -8.94
N ASP A 157 5.21 22.49 -8.03
CA ASP A 157 4.65 22.62 -6.67
C ASP A 157 4.66 21.26 -5.94
N ILE A 158 5.78 20.55 -6.08
CA ILE A 158 5.90 19.12 -5.77
C ILE A 158 6.04 18.90 -4.27
N LYS A 159 5.32 17.91 -3.77
CA LYS A 159 5.51 17.31 -2.45
C LYS A 159 5.76 15.82 -2.61
N VAL A 160 6.76 15.34 -1.87
CA VAL A 160 7.07 13.92 -1.79
C VAL A 160 6.87 13.51 -0.35
N HIS A 161 6.06 12.47 -0.16
CA HIS A 161 5.90 11.80 1.12
C HIS A 161 6.56 10.44 0.99
N ALA A 162 7.71 10.28 1.63
CA ALA A 162 8.42 9.01 1.68
C ALA A 162 7.63 8.03 2.55
N PHE A 163 7.41 6.83 2.03
CA PHE A 163 6.92 5.68 2.76
C PHE A 163 8.02 4.62 2.82
N GLY A 164 7.85 3.65 3.70
CA GLY A 164 8.82 2.57 3.86
C GLY A 164 8.77 1.55 2.73
N ASP A 165 9.33 0.37 3.01
CA ASP A 165 9.24 -0.74 2.08
C ASP A 165 7.86 -1.41 2.13
N ARG A 166 7.53 -2.25 1.15
CA ARG A 166 6.22 -2.91 1.06
C ARG A 166 5.76 -3.59 2.36
N CYS A 167 6.68 -4.03 3.22
CA CYS A 167 6.38 -4.78 4.44
C CYS A 167 6.38 -3.90 5.68
N ASN A 168 7.15 -2.82 5.68
CA ASN A 168 7.38 -1.96 6.83
C ASN A 168 7.13 -0.49 6.45
N GLY A 169 5.88 -0.04 6.62
CA GLY A 169 5.50 1.34 6.42
C GLY A 169 5.34 1.77 4.96
N GLY A 170 5.36 0.84 4.00
CA GLY A 170 5.16 1.14 2.58
C GLY A 170 3.73 1.59 2.27
N LEU A 171 3.57 2.41 1.24
CA LEU A 171 2.31 2.92 0.75
C LEU A 171 1.40 1.76 0.31
N ALA A 172 0.28 1.63 1.00
CA ALA A 172 -0.78 0.66 0.72
C ALA A 172 -1.82 1.21 -0.26
N GLY A 173 -1.93 2.53 -0.36
CA GLY A 173 -2.81 3.21 -1.30
C GLY A 173 -2.91 4.70 -1.05
N ALA A 174 -3.33 5.45 -2.06
CA ALA A 174 -3.67 6.86 -1.96
C ALA A 174 -4.94 7.19 -2.75
N ALA A 175 -5.72 8.13 -2.23
CA ALA A 175 -6.95 8.58 -2.85
C ALA A 175 -7.24 10.05 -2.49
N MET A 176 -8.18 10.66 -3.20
CA MET A 176 -8.77 11.93 -2.78
C MET A 176 -10.10 11.68 -2.11
N ASN A 177 -10.30 12.28 -0.94
CA ASN A 177 -11.61 12.22 -0.28
C ASN A 177 -12.62 13.16 -0.97
N ALA A 178 -13.89 13.09 -0.55
CA ALA A 178 -14.97 13.90 -1.11
C ALA A 178 -14.75 15.43 -0.99
N GLY A 179 -13.89 15.86 -0.06
CA GLY A 179 -13.50 17.27 0.12
C GLY A 179 -12.33 17.70 -0.75
N GLY A 180 -11.82 16.83 -1.65
CA GLY A 180 -10.67 17.13 -2.49
C GLY A 180 -9.36 17.23 -1.70
N ARG A 181 -9.25 16.53 -0.57
CA ARG A 181 -8.01 16.39 0.20
C ARG A 181 -7.42 14.99 -0.01
N LEU A 182 -6.10 14.92 -0.09
CA LEU A 182 -5.36 13.68 -0.23
C LEU A 182 -5.48 12.85 1.06
N THR A 183 -5.72 11.57 0.89
CA THR A 183 -5.65 10.54 1.93
C THR A 183 -4.71 9.45 1.47
N ALA A 184 -3.96 8.87 2.39
CA ALA A 184 -3.02 7.80 2.09
C ALA A 184 -3.03 6.77 3.21
N SER A 185 -2.69 5.54 2.89
CA SER A 185 -2.56 4.45 3.83
C SER A 185 -1.18 3.81 3.74
N ALA A 186 -0.58 3.44 4.87
CA ALA A 186 0.66 2.68 4.92
C ALA A 186 0.44 1.29 5.51
N ASN A 187 1.14 0.29 4.98
CA ASN A 187 1.21 -1.05 5.53
C ASN A 187 1.87 -1.02 6.90
N MET A 188 1.30 -1.77 7.84
CA MET A 188 1.84 -1.89 9.20
C MET A 188 2.42 -3.28 9.43
N THR A 189 3.49 -3.33 10.21
CA THR A 189 3.95 -4.57 10.84
C THR A 189 3.24 -4.77 12.18
N PRO A 190 3.25 -6.00 12.74
CA PRO A 190 2.79 -6.23 14.10
C PRO A 190 3.51 -5.36 15.14
N TRP A 191 4.79 -5.07 14.90
CA TRP A 191 5.58 -4.18 15.76
C TRP A 191 4.98 -2.78 15.81
N ASP A 192 4.59 -2.24 14.66
CA ASP A 192 4.01 -0.90 14.59
C ASP A 192 2.68 -0.78 15.33
N ILE A 193 1.87 -1.85 15.34
CA ILE A 193 0.64 -1.90 16.13
C ILE A 193 1.01 -1.87 17.63
N MET A 194 2.01 -2.65 18.04
CA MET A 194 2.43 -2.71 19.45
C MET A 194 2.96 -1.37 19.97
N ILE A 195 3.68 -0.60 19.14
CA ILE A 195 4.22 0.71 19.55
C ILE A 195 3.21 1.85 19.47
N GLU A 196 1.98 1.62 19.00
CA GLU A 196 0.96 2.67 18.89
C GLU A 196 0.73 3.48 20.18
N PRO A 197 0.71 2.89 21.39
CA PRO A 197 0.60 3.64 22.64
C PRO A 197 1.77 4.60 22.91
N PHE A 198 2.84 4.52 22.13
CA PHE A 198 4.08 5.27 22.27
C PHE A 198 4.38 6.15 21.04
N ALA A 199 3.47 6.25 20.07
CA ALA A 199 3.71 6.90 18.78
C ALA A 199 4.20 8.37 18.89
N ASP A 200 3.89 9.05 20.00
CA ASP A 200 4.31 10.43 20.26
C ASP A 200 5.75 10.56 20.81
N LEU A 201 6.41 9.44 21.12
CA LEU A 201 7.80 9.43 21.61
C LEU A 201 8.80 9.39 20.43
N PRO A 202 10.03 9.87 20.60
CA PRO A 202 11.11 9.60 19.64
C PRO A 202 11.34 8.08 19.47
N PHE A 203 11.76 7.66 18.28
CA PHE A 203 11.90 6.24 17.91
C PHE A 203 12.67 5.39 18.93
N GLU A 204 13.80 5.87 19.43
CA GLU A 204 14.62 5.18 20.43
C GLU A 204 13.88 5.01 21.75
N ALA A 205 13.08 6.00 22.15
CA ALA A 205 12.25 5.92 23.34
C ALA A 205 11.05 4.98 23.15
N GLN A 206 10.48 4.91 21.94
CA GLN A 206 9.45 3.91 21.60
C GLN A 206 9.99 2.49 21.77
N TRP A 207 11.22 2.25 21.29
CA TRP A 207 11.88 0.95 21.40
C TRP A 207 12.10 0.51 22.85
N GLU A 208 12.65 1.39 23.70
CA GLU A 208 12.86 1.08 25.11
C GLU A 208 11.53 0.92 25.87
N ALA A 209 10.53 1.76 25.60
CA ALA A 209 9.21 1.65 26.21
C ALA A 209 8.50 0.35 25.82
N GLY A 210 8.58 -0.03 24.54
CA GLY A 210 8.03 -1.27 24.01
C GLY A 210 8.65 -2.52 24.64
N LYS A 211 10.00 -2.58 24.71
CA LYS A 211 10.69 -3.66 25.43
C LYS A 211 10.29 -3.74 26.90
N ALA A 212 10.23 -2.59 27.58
CA ALA A 212 9.89 -2.54 29.01
C ALA A 212 8.45 -2.98 29.28
N ARG A 213 7.50 -2.66 28.39
CA ARG A 213 6.08 -2.98 28.55
C ARG A 213 5.73 -4.40 28.12
N PHE A 214 6.26 -4.86 26.99
CA PHE A 214 5.80 -6.09 26.34
C PHE A 214 6.81 -7.25 26.36
N GLY A 215 8.06 -7.02 26.78
CA GLY A 215 9.05 -8.09 26.97
C GLY A 215 9.28 -8.94 25.71
N ALA A 216 9.15 -10.26 25.83
CA ALA A 216 9.42 -11.21 24.76
C ALA A 216 8.52 -11.02 23.52
N ALA A 217 7.25 -10.65 23.73
CA ALA A 217 6.32 -10.37 22.63
C ALA A 217 6.80 -9.22 21.73
N PHE A 218 7.46 -8.21 22.31
CA PHE A 218 8.06 -7.13 21.54
C PHE A 218 9.18 -7.63 20.61
N GLY A 219 10.03 -8.53 21.13
CA GLY A 219 11.11 -9.15 20.36
C GLY A 219 10.56 -9.95 19.17
N GLN A 220 9.53 -10.78 19.40
CA GLN A 220 8.89 -11.57 18.34
C GLN A 220 8.31 -10.67 17.24
N ALA A 221 7.51 -9.67 17.60
CA ALA A 221 6.92 -8.74 16.64
C ALA A 221 7.99 -7.97 15.84
N SER A 222 9.04 -7.48 16.51
CA SER A 222 10.13 -6.73 15.85
C SER A 222 11.00 -7.58 14.91
N SER A 223 11.03 -8.90 15.11
CA SER A 223 11.78 -9.83 14.27
C SER A 223 11.02 -10.30 13.03
N CYS A 224 9.71 -10.06 13.00
CA CYS A 224 8.81 -10.48 11.96
C CYS A 224 8.53 -9.30 11.01
N ALA A 225 9.28 -9.21 9.91
CA ALA A 225 8.82 -8.48 8.72
C ALA A 225 7.69 -9.28 8.04
N ILE A 226 6.59 -9.50 8.77
CA ILE A 226 5.37 -10.03 8.16
C ILE A 226 4.86 -8.90 7.28
N CYS A 227 5.07 -9.06 5.99
CA CYS A 227 4.41 -8.25 4.99
C CYS A 227 2.91 -8.52 5.10
N CYS A 228 2.10 -7.47 4.97
CA CYS A 228 0.65 -7.56 4.77
C CYS A 228 -0.20 -7.75 6.03
N SER A 229 0.05 -7.06 7.16
CA SER A 229 -0.99 -6.95 8.20
C SER A 229 -2.31 -6.47 7.59
N ALA A 230 -3.43 -6.99 8.09
CA ALA A 230 -4.76 -6.47 7.78
C ALA A 230 -4.97 -5.04 8.34
N VAL A 231 -3.98 -4.48 9.02
CA VAL A 231 -4.02 -3.13 9.58
C VAL A 231 -3.15 -2.17 8.77
N THR A 232 -3.72 -1.02 8.44
CA THR A 232 -3.03 0.11 7.82
C THR A 232 -2.97 1.31 8.76
N ARG A 233 -1.95 2.15 8.58
CA ARG A 233 -1.93 3.51 9.12
C ARG A 233 -2.58 4.44 8.13
N GLU A 234 -3.60 5.15 8.56
CA GLU A 234 -4.29 6.14 7.74
C GLU A 234 -3.68 7.52 7.94
N TYR A 235 -3.53 8.26 6.84
CA TYR A 235 -3.05 9.62 6.79
C TYR A 235 -4.05 10.53 6.09
N GLY A 236 -4.20 11.73 6.63
CA GLY A 236 -4.97 12.81 6.03
C GLY A 236 -4.06 13.99 5.68
N GLN A 237 -4.45 14.77 4.67
CA GLN A 237 -3.73 15.97 4.32
C GLN A 237 -4.01 17.11 5.30
N ASP A 238 -2.97 17.82 5.77
CA ASP A 238 -3.06 19.07 6.54
C ASP A 238 -3.26 20.30 5.63
N ASP A 239 -3.41 21.50 6.21
CA ASP A 239 -3.70 22.72 5.44
C ASP A 239 -2.50 23.24 4.64
N GLN A 240 -1.29 22.77 4.94
CA GLN A 240 -0.10 23.06 4.16
C GLN A 240 0.10 22.03 3.04
N GLY A 241 -0.70 20.96 3.01
CA GLY A 241 -0.57 19.84 2.09
C GLY A 241 0.38 18.75 2.57
N GLY A 242 0.83 18.79 3.82
CA GLY A 242 1.53 17.70 4.49
C GLY A 242 0.60 16.53 4.81
N LEU A 243 1.14 15.34 5.06
CA LEU A 243 0.36 14.21 5.56
C LEU A 243 0.50 14.09 7.07
N VAL A 244 -0.62 13.94 7.76
CA VAL A 244 -0.69 13.73 9.21
C VAL A 244 -1.39 12.41 9.50
N ALA A 245 -0.86 11.65 10.47
CA ALA A 245 -1.46 10.39 10.88
C ALA A 245 -2.85 10.64 11.50
N VAL A 246 -3.84 9.88 11.04
CA VAL A 246 -5.23 9.94 11.51
C VAL A 246 -5.49 8.82 12.52
N GLY A 247 -5.05 7.60 12.19
CA GLY A 247 -5.38 6.43 12.98
C GLY A 247 -4.89 5.12 12.39
N LEU A 248 -5.32 4.02 13.00
CA LEU A 248 -5.13 2.66 12.47
C LEU A 248 -6.45 2.12 11.93
N ARG A 249 -6.45 1.54 10.74
CA ARG A 249 -7.63 0.96 10.12
C ARG A 249 -7.45 -0.54 9.99
N HIS A 250 -8.48 -1.30 10.35
CA HIS A 250 -8.53 -2.74 10.07
C HIS A 250 -9.31 -2.98 8.77
N ASP A 251 -8.69 -3.63 7.79
CA ASP A 251 -9.33 -4.07 6.56
C ASP A 251 -9.88 -5.51 6.69
N PRO A 252 -11.21 -5.70 6.79
CA PRO A 252 -11.80 -7.03 6.86
C PRO A 252 -11.70 -7.83 5.56
N GLY A 253 -11.39 -7.19 4.43
CA GLY A 253 -11.19 -7.83 3.14
C GLY A 253 -9.76 -8.32 2.91
N ALA A 254 -8.81 -7.90 3.74
CA ALA A 254 -7.42 -8.34 3.64
C ALA A 254 -7.32 -9.85 3.87
N ALA A 255 -6.53 -10.53 3.03
CA ALA A 255 -6.18 -11.93 3.28
C ALA A 255 -5.44 -12.03 4.62
N PRO A 256 -5.59 -13.15 5.37
CA PRO A 256 -4.88 -13.33 6.63
C PRO A 256 -3.39 -13.07 6.45
N SER A 257 -2.88 -12.09 7.18
CA SER A 257 -1.50 -11.61 7.10
C SER A 257 -0.47 -12.63 7.57
N SER A 258 -0.89 -13.48 8.52
CA SER A 258 -0.04 -14.44 9.22
C SER A 258 -0.88 -15.48 9.96
N GLU A 259 -0.31 -16.67 10.14
CA GLU A 259 -0.81 -17.67 11.10
C GLU A 259 -0.25 -17.43 12.52
N ASP A 260 0.63 -16.43 12.69
CA ASP A 260 1.21 -16.05 13.97
C ASP A 260 0.14 -15.51 14.93
N ALA A 261 0.00 -16.17 16.08
CA ALA A 261 -1.06 -15.88 17.05
C ALA A 261 -0.97 -14.45 17.63
N LEU A 262 0.24 -13.90 17.79
CA LEU A 262 0.41 -12.52 18.26
C LEU A 262 -0.11 -11.54 17.21
N THR A 263 0.28 -11.72 15.95
CA THR A 263 -0.19 -10.91 14.82
C THR A 263 -1.71 -10.91 14.71
N VAL A 264 -2.33 -12.09 14.68
CA VAL A 264 -3.80 -12.23 14.62
C VAL A 264 -4.48 -11.53 15.80
N CYS A 265 -3.92 -11.66 17.01
CA CYS A 265 -4.46 -10.99 18.19
C CYS A 265 -4.36 -9.46 18.08
N LEU A 266 -3.25 -8.93 17.59
CA LEU A 266 -3.04 -7.49 17.43
C LEU A 266 -3.97 -6.88 16.38
N GLU A 267 -4.19 -7.57 15.26
CA GLU A 267 -5.17 -7.16 14.25
C GLU A 267 -6.59 -7.15 14.83
N ASP A 268 -6.93 -8.18 15.61
CA ASP A 268 -8.21 -8.26 16.30
C ASP A 268 -8.36 -7.16 17.37
N ALA A 269 -7.28 -6.79 18.06
CA ALA A 269 -7.26 -5.67 19.00
C ALA A 269 -7.60 -4.34 18.30
N VAL A 270 -7.04 -4.09 17.12
CA VAL A 270 -7.39 -2.90 16.31
C VAL A 270 -8.85 -2.97 15.88
N ARG A 271 -9.32 -4.11 15.38
CA ARG A 271 -10.72 -4.34 14.99
C ARG A 271 -11.70 -4.08 16.14
N GLN A 272 -11.37 -4.55 17.35
CA GLN A 272 -12.20 -4.36 18.55
C GLN A 272 -12.17 -2.92 19.08
N ALA A 273 -11.04 -2.22 18.94
CA ALA A 273 -10.91 -0.83 19.36
C ALA A 273 -11.59 0.14 18.39
N ALA A 274 -11.70 -0.24 17.12
CA ALA A 274 -12.18 0.61 16.05
C ALA A 274 -13.67 0.97 16.17
N GLY A 275 -14.00 2.17 15.67
CA GLY A 275 -15.36 2.64 15.53
C GLY A 275 -16.14 1.92 14.43
N ALA A 276 -17.34 2.44 14.13
CA ALA A 276 -18.23 1.84 13.12
C ALA A 276 -17.64 1.83 11.70
N ASP A 277 -16.66 2.67 11.43
CA ASP A 277 -15.95 2.76 10.15
C ASP A 277 -14.65 1.95 10.13
N ALA A 278 -14.39 1.12 11.15
CA ALA A 278 -13.17 0.32 11.30
C ALA A 278 -11.87 1.14 11.43
N LEU A 279 -11.95 2.42 11.80
CA LEU A 279 -10.82 3.26 12.14
C LEU A 279 -10.69 3.38 13.68
N VAL A 280 -9.45 3.36 14.16
CA VAL A 280 -9.05 3.75 15.52
C VAL A 280 -8.42 5.13 15.44
N GLU A 281 -9.19 6.16 15.73
CA GLU A 281 -8.72 7.55 15.81
C GLU A 281 -8.06 7.85 17.17
N ALA A 282 -7.49 9.05 17.30
CA ALA A 282 -6.85 9.50 18.54
C ALA A 282 -7.73 9.34 19.80
N ALA A 283 -9.05 9.53 19.68
CA ALA A 283 -9.99 9.37 20.79
C ALA A 283 -10.14 7.90 21.23
N GLU A 284 -9.94 6.95 20.32
CA GLU A 284 -10.10 5.51 20.54
C GLU A 284 -8.76 4.83 20.90
N ARG A 285 -7.62 5.50 20.71
CA ARG A 285 -6.31 4.97 21.14
C ARG A 285 -6.27 4.49 22.60
N ALA A 286 -7.05 5.12 23.48
CA ALA A 286 -7.15 4.73 24.88
C ALA A 286 -7.74 3.32 25.10
N THR A 287 -8.59 2.83 24.18
CA THR A 287 -9.17 1.47 24.24
C THR A 287 -8.23 0.43 23.64
N LEU A 288 -7.41 0.83 22.65
CA LEU A 288 -6.45 -0.05 21.98
C LEU A 288 -5.33 -0.53 22.90
N GLY A 289 -4.78 0.35 23.75
CA GLY A 289 -3.65 0.01 24.63
C GLY A 289 -3.87 -1.24 25.51
N PRO A 290 -4.97 -1.33 26.27
CA PRO A 290 -5.30 -2.52 27.06
C PRO A 290 -5.48 -3.81 26.25
N LEU A 291 -5.94 -3.73 24.99
CA LEU A 291 -6.10 -4.88 24.11
C LEU A 291 -4.73 -5.39 23.62
N ILE A 292 -3.82 -4.48 23.26
CA ILE A 292 -2.42 -4.82 22.95
C ILE A 292 -1.75 -5.50 24.15
N ASP A 293 -1.97 -4.98 25.37
CA ASP A 293 -1.43 -5.61 26.60
C ASP A 293 -1.92 -7.04 26.81
N ALA A 294 -3.20 -7.31 26.47
CA ALA A 294 -3.77 -8.64 26.57
C ALA A 294 -3.13 -9.60 25.55
N CYS A 295 -2.94 -9.15 24.30
CA CYS A 295 -2.25 -9.93 23.27
C CYS A 295 -0.81 -10.25 23.65
N ALA A 296 -0.04 -9.26 24.10
CA ALA A 296 1.36 -9.45 24.50
C ALA A 296 1.51 -10.47 25.65
N LYS A 297 0.56 -10.51 26.59
CA LYS A 297 0.57 -11.49 27.72
C LYS A 297 0.18 -12.90 27.31
N ALA A 298 -0.56 -13.05 26.21
CA ALA A 298 -1.00 -14.36 25.72
C ALA A 298 0.09 -15.12 24.96
N VAL A 299 1.18 -14.44 24.58
CA VAL A 299 2.33 -15.05 23.93
C VAL A 299 3.06 -15.97 24.91
N PRO A 300 3.25 -17.27 24.61
CA PRO A 300 4.04 -18.15 25.44
C PRO A 300 5.50 -17.67 25.49
N ASN A 301 6.08 -17.61 26.69
CA ASN A 301 7.52 -17.38 26.87
C ASN A 301 8.37 -18.53 26.29
#